data_AF-A0A3Q8FF46-F1
#
_entry.id   AF-A0A3Q8FF46-F1
#
_cell.length_a   1.000
_cell.length_b   1.000
_cell.length_c   1.000
_cell.angle_alpha   90.00
_cell.angle_beta   90.00
_cell.angle_gamma   90.00
#
_symmetry.space_group_name_H-M   'P 1'
#
loop_
_entity.id
_entity.type
_entity.pdbx_description
1 polymer ?
#
loop_
_entity_poly.entity_id
_entity_poly.type
_entity_poly.pdbx_seq_one_letter_code
_entity_poly.pdbx_strand_id
1 'polypeptide(L)'
;MYALLPHAHAMSDTQIHVLYLLACLVTCGGAVALVMYGYVNVINARLATLPRREQVSALGPHSPTRRQRRAYKRAMRRNPKSLTFRLPARAPRWWTFVGVFLLFATVGTWAWLMPNPARFNVMVRNTFGYTATVAEVRIVQRQHEELLLRWAPVIVRTGHYIAIPRYSRGPMAYITGYDADVLPAQVRQQGDVLQVAMPSAADPAVLRQQLAQASGLPEQAIQMQQRTVAPWREDGWEPWPVEDDAAAH
;
A
#
# COMPACT_ATOMS: atom_id res chain seq x y z
N MET A 1 12.14 5.72 -40.62
CA MET A 1 10.92 5.01 -40.16
C MET A 1 10.83 5.23 -38.66
N TYR A 2 10.22 6.33 -38.24
CA TYR A 2 10.16 6.75 -36.84
C TYR A 2 9.08 5.93 -36.13
N ALA A 3 9.50 5.03 -35.24
CA ALA A 3 8.58 4.37 -34.32
C ALA A 3 8.03 5.45 -33.37
N LEU A 4 6.73 5.70 -33.47
CA LEU A 4 5.93 6.42 -32.49
C LEU A 4 6.07 5.70 -31.14
N LEU A 5 6.99 6.17 -30.31
CA LEU A 5 7.02 5.82 -28.89
C LEU A 5 5.67 6.23 -28.29
N PRO A 6 4.96 5.33 -27.60
CA PRO A 6 3.71 5.68 -26.95
C PRO A 6 4.01 6.79 -25.95
N HIS A 7 3.32 7.92 -26.08
CA HIS A 7 3.29 8.94 -25.04
C HIS A 7 2.79 8.27 -23.77
N ALA A 8 3.71 7.87 -22.89
CA ALA A 8 3.40 7.41 -21.55
C ALA A 8 2.67 8.56 -20.85
N HIS A 9 1.34 8.51 -20.88
CA HIS A 9 0.51 9.48 -20.20
C HIS A 9 0.85 9.36 -18.71
N ALA A 10 1.35 10.45 -18.14
CA ALA A 10 1.58 10.53 -16.71
C ALA A 10 0.27 10.14 -16.00
N MET A 11 0.39 9.19 -15.08
CA MET A 11 -0.78 8.61 -14.42
C MET A 11 -1.46 9.69 -13.57
N SER A 12 -2.78 9.83 -13.69
CA SER A 12 -3.51 10.86 -12.94
C SER A 12 -3.58 10.52 -11.45
N ASP A 13 -3.71 11.53 -10.58
CA ASP A 13 -3.84 11.31 -9.13
C ASP A 13 -5.00 10.39 -8.76
N THR A 14 -6.09 10.44 -9.54
CA THR A 14 -7.24 9.53 -9.39
C THR A 14 -6.88 8.08 -9.70
N GLN A 15 -6.11 7.82 -10.76
CA GLN A 15 -5.66 6.47 -11.11
C GLN A 15 -4.70 5.91 -10.06
N ILE A 16 -3.79 6.75 -9.55
CA ILE A 16 -2.85 6.38 -8.48
C ILE A 16 -3.62 6.04 -7.20
N HIS A 17 -4.66 6.79 -6.87
CA HIS A 17 -5.50 6.51 -5.70
C HIS A 17 -6.30 5.20 -5.86
N VAL A 18 -6.83 4.91 -7.05
CA VAL A 18 -7.48 3.61 -7.33
C VAL A 18 -6.49 2.46 -7.19
N LEU A 19 -5.27 2.61 -7.70
CA LEU A 19 -4.20 1.62 -7.50
C LEU A 19 -3.86 1.42 -6.03
N TYR A 20 -3.81 2.50 -5.25
CA TYR A 20 -3.59 2.43 -3.80
C TYR A 20 -4.69 1.60 -3.12
N LEU A 21 -5.96 1.85 -3.44
CA LEU A 21 -7.09 1.10 -2.88
C LEU A 21 -7.07 -0.38 -3.28
N LEU A 22 -6.71 -0.68 -4.53
CA LEU A 22 -6.57 -2.06 -5.01
C LEU A 22 -5.40 -2.78 -4.33
N ALA A 23 -4.23 -2.13 -4.25
CA ALA A 23 -3.08 -2.66 -3.52
C ALA A 23 -3.45 -2.92 -2.06
N CYS A 24 -4.22 -2.01 -1.45
CA CYS A 24 -4.73 -2.18 -0.10
C CYS A 24 -5.62 -3.42 0.03
N LEU A 25 -6.60 -3.55 -0.87
CA LEU A 25 -7.54 -4.66 -0.85
C LEU A 25 -6.83 -6.01 -1.06
N VAL A 26 -5.89 -6.08 -2.01
CA VAL A 26 -5.17 -7.32 -2.34
C VAL A 26 -4.22 -7.72 -1.21
N THR A 27 -3.42 -6.78 -0.70
CA THR A 27 -2.44 -7.11 0.36
C THR A 27 -3.10 -7.41 1.70
N CYS A 28 -4.12 -6.62 2.10
CA CYS A 28 -4.89 -6.87 3.30
C CYS A 28 -5.73 -8.15 3.17
N GLY A 29 -6.51 -8.25 2.09
CA GLY A 29 -7.39 -9.39 1.83
C GLY A 29 -6.61 -10.70 1.70
N GLY A 30 -5.48 -10.69 1.01
CA GLY A 30 -4.58 -11.84 0.89
C GLY A 30 -4.00 -12.29 2.22
N ALA A 31 -3.49 -11.36 3.03
CA ALA A 31 -2.95 -11.67 4.35
C ALA A 31 -4.03 -12.25 5.28
N VAL A 32 -5.21 -11.62 5.33
CA VAL A 32 -6.34 -12.10 6.12
C VAL A 32 -6.79 -13.48 5.65
N ALA A 33 -6.90 -13.69 4.33
CA ALA A 33 -7.29 -14.99 3.78
C ALA A 33 -6.31 -16.10 4.15
N LEU A 34 -4.99 -15.84 4.05
CA LEU A 34 -3.96 -16.83 4.43
C LEU A 34 -3.98 -17.16 5.92
N VAL A 35 -4.06 -16.14 6.78
CA VAL A 35 -4.12 -16.34 8.24
C VAL A 35 -5.38 -17.11 8.63
N MET A 36 -6.54 -16.71 8.09
CA MET A 36 -7.81 -17.38 8.37
C MET A 36 -7.87 -18.79 7.79
N TYR A 37 -7.30 -19.02 6.61
CA TYR A 37 -7.19 -20.35 6.02
C TYR A 37 -6.35 -21.29 6.90
N GLY A 38 -5.18 -20.83 7.35
CA GLY A 38 -4.34 -21.56 8.30
C GLY A 38 -5.08 -21.84 9.61
N TYR A 39 -5.78 -20.84 10.15
CA TYR A 39 -6.57 -20.96 11.37
C TYR A 39 -7.68 -22.02 11.25
N VAL A 40 -8.44 -22.01 10.14
CA VAL A 40 -9.50 -22.99 9.86
C VAL A 40 -8.91 -24.40 9.71
N ASN A 41 -7.78 -24.56 9.02
CA ASN A 41 -7.12 -25.86 8.90
C ASN A 41 -6.67 -26.42 10.24
N VAL A 42 -6.10 -25.57 11.11
CA VAL A 42 -5.71 -25.97 12.47
C VAL A 42 -6.93 -26.36 13.29
N ILE A 43 -8.02 -25.59 13.24
CA ILE A 43 -9.28 -25.96 13.90
C ILE A 43 -9.78 -27.31 13.39
N ASN A 44 -9.82 -27.51 12.07
CA ASN A 44 -10.34 -28.75 11.48
C ASN A 44 -9.49 -29.97 11.89
N ALA A 45 -8.16 -29.84 11.92
CA ALA A 45 -7.26 -30.88 12.42
C ALA A 45 -7.47 -31.16 13.92
N ARG A 46 -7.69 -30.11 14.73
CA ARG A 46 -8.00 -30.23 16.16
C ARG A 46 -9.40 -30.81 16.41
N LEU A 47 -10.39 -30.51 15.58
CA LEU A 47 -11.72 -31.09 15.65
C LEU A 47 -11.72 -32.58 15.26
N ALA A 48 -10.89 -32.97 14.29
CA ALA A 48 -10.73 -34.36 13.88
C ALA A 48 -10.12 -35.25 14.98
N THR A 49 -9.32 -34.66 15.88
CA THR A 49 -8.70 -35.36 17.01
C THR A 49 -9.56 -35.41 18.27
N LEU A 50 -10.65 -34.62 18.34
CA LEU A 50 -11.55 -34.62 19.49
C LEU A 50 -12.52 -35.82 19.44
N PRO A 51 -12.79 -36.47 20.60
CA PRO A 51 -13.69 -37.60 20.66
C PRO A 51 -15.09 -37.17 20.21
N ARG A 52 -15.63 -37.92 19.24
CA ARG A 52 -16.94 -37.68 18.64
C ARG A 52 -18.01 -37.81 19.73
N ARG A 53 -18.83 -36.79 19.92
CA ARG A 53 -19.81 -36.76 21.01
C ARG A 53 -21.08 -37.50 20.59
N GLU A 54 -21.45 -38.52 21.36
CA GLU A 54 -22.74 -39.20 21.22
C GLU A 54 -23.75 -38.50 22.13
N GLN A 55 -24.84 -37.99 21.56
CA GLN A 55 -25.98 -37.50 22.34
C GLN A 55 -27.06 -38.57 22.39
N VAL A 56 -27.53 -38.86 23.60
CA VAL A 56 -28.68 -39.71 23.82
C VAL A 56 -29.95 -38.90 23.53
N SER A 57 -30.84 -39.47 22.73
CA SER A 57 -32.15 -38.93 22.39
C SER A 57 -32.90 -38.48 23.65
N ALA A 58 -33.69 -37.41 23.54
CA ALA A 58 -34.55 -36.91 24.62
C ALA A 58 -35.59 -37.95 25.10
N LEU A 59 -35.80 -39.01 24.33
CA LEU A 59 -36.50 -40.22 24.77
C LEU A 59 -35.62 -40.98 25.76
N GLY A 60 -35.83 -40.72 27.05
CA GLY A 60 -35.18 -41.43 28.15
C GLY A 60 -36.15 -42.30 28.97
N PRO A 61 -35.61 -43.17 29.84
CA PRO A 61 -36.40 -43.94 30.81
C PRO A 61 -37.23 -43.04 31.73
N HIS A 62 -36.77 -41.80 31.98
CA HIS A 62 -37.42 -40.77 32.78
C HIS A 62 -38.27 -39.77 31.95
N SER A 63 -38.65 -40.12 30.71
CA SER A 63 -39.51 -39.24 29.91
C SER A 63 -40.86 -38.97 30.60
N PRO A 64 -41.38 -37.73 30.56
CA PRO A 64 -42.49 -37.30 31.41
C PRO A 64 -43.81 -38.02 31.08
N THR A 65 -44.08 -38.30 29.80
CA THR A 65 -45.33 -38.94 29.39
C THR A 65 -45.21 -40.46 29.23
N ARG A 66 -46.30 -41.18 29.56
CA ARG A 66 -46.39 -42.65 29.41
C ARG A 66 -46.24 -43.11 27.96
N ARG A 67 -46.66 -42.27 26.99
CA ARG A 67 -46.52 -42.52 25.55
C ARG A 67 -45.06 -42.48 25.10
N GLN A 68 -44.27 -41.51 25.58
CA GLN A 68 -42.83 -41.40 25.31
C GLN A 68 -42.06 -42.58 25.93
N ARG A 69 -42.39 -43.01 27.16
CA ARG A 69 -41.77 -44.20 27.79
C ARG A 69 -42.01 -45.49 26.98
N ARG A 70 -43.22 -45.66 26.40
CA ARG A 70 -43.54 -46.80 25.52
C ARG A 70 -42.79 -46.71 24.19
N ALA A 71 -42.69 -45.53 23.59
CA ALA A 71 -41.94 -45.30 22.37
C ALA A 71 -40.44 -45.58 22.57
N TYR A 72 -39.87 -45.13 23.68
CA TYR A 72 -38.48 -45.43 24.09
C TYR A 72 -38.23 -46.93 24.21
N LYS A 73 -39.08 -47.67 24.94
CA LYS A 73 -38.94 -49.14 25.07
C LYS A 73 -39.04 -49.86 23.72
N ARG A 74 -39.90 -49.38 22.80
CA ARG A 74 -40.02 -49.93 21.44
C ARG A 74 -38.79 -49.63 20.59
N ALA A 75 -38.27 -48.40 20.66
CA ALA A 75 -37.05 -48.00 19.96
C ALA A 75 -35.83 -48.80 20.46
N MET A 76 -35.70 -48.96 21.79
CA MET A 76 -34.62 -49.74 22.41
C MET A 76 -34.62 -51.21 21.97
N ARG A 77 -35.79 -51.83 21.83
CA ARG A 77 -35.91 -53.22 21.37
C ARG A 77 -35.62 -53.40 19.87
N ARG A 78 -35.96 -52.41 19.04
CA ARG A 78 -35.82 -52.51 17.58
C ARG A 78 -34.44 -52.10 17.08
N ASN A 79 -33.92 -50.98 17.57
CA ASN A 79 -32.61 -50.48 17.18
C ASN A 79 -32.05 -49.57 18.29
N PRO A 80 -31.23 -50.10 19.22
CA PRO A 80 -30.69 -49.31 20.32
C PRO A 80 -29.79 -48.17 19.85
N LYS A 81 -29.17 -48.29 18.67
CA LYS A 81 -28.33 -47.23 18.07
C LYS A 81 -29.15 -46.03 17.56
N SER A 82 -30.46 -46.19 17.36
CA SER A 82 -31.35 -45.07 16.97
C SER A 82 -31.60 -44.07 18.09
N LEU A 83 -31.26 -44.44 19.33
CA LEU A 83 -31.38 -43.58 20.51
C LEU A 83 -30.12 -42.74 20.75
N THR A 84 -29.08 -42.91 19.95
CA THR A 84 -27.82 -42.16 20.01
C THR A 84 -27.60 -41.43 18.69
N PHE A 85 -27.56 -40.10 18.72
CA PHE A 85 -27.20 -39.28 17.57
C PHE A 85 -25.75 -38.84 17.69
N ARG A 86 -25.00 -39.02 16.60
CA ARG A 86 -23.62 -38.53 16.49
C ARG A 86 -23.65 -37.07 16.09
N LEU A 87 -23.14 -36.19 16.94
CA LEU A 87 -23.00 -34.78 16.61
C LEU A 87 -21.53 -34.46 16.33
N PRO A 88 -21.27 -33.49 15.43
CA PRO A 88 -19.92 -32.95 15.28
C PRO A 88 -19.44 -32.40 16.63
N ALA A 89 -18.15 -32.57 16.91
CA ALA A 89 -17.54 -32.02 18.11
C ALA A 89 -17.78 -30.50 18.15
N ARG A 90 -18.35 -30.01 19.26
CA ARG A 90 -18.63 -28.58 19.41
C ARG A 90 -17.30 -27.86 19.68
N ALA A 91 -16.89 -26.99 18.76
CA ALA A 91 -15.73 -26.13 18.98
C ALA A 91 -15.92 -25.31 20.27
N PRO A 92 -14.89 -25.19 21.12
CA PRO A 92 -14.90 -24.28 22.25
C PRO A 92 -15.18 -22.84 21.80
N ARG A 93 -16.02 -22.11 22.55
CA ARG A 93 -16.33 -20.70 22.25
C ARG A 93 -15.07 -19.82 22.24
N TRP A 94 -14.05 -20.17 23.03
CA TRP A 94 -12.78 -19.44 23.08
C TRP A 94 -12.01 -19.45 21.75
N TRP A 95 -12.22 -20.45 20.88
CA TRP A 95 -11.65 -20.45 19.52
C TRP A 95 -12.21 -19.30 18.68
N THR A 96 -13.49 -18.97 18.80
CA THR A 96 -14.04 -17.82 18.07
C THR A 96 -13.33 -16.52 18.47
N PHE A 97 -13.00 -16.35 19.76
CA PHE A 97 -12.24 -15.18 20.23
C PHE A 97 -10.81 -15.13 19.68
N VAL A 98 -10.12 -16.26 19.59
CA VAL A 98 -8.78 -16.34 18.99
C VAL A 98 -8.82 -15.96 17.51
N GLY A 99 -9.81 -16.44 16.76
CA GLY A 99 -9.97 -16.09 15.35
C GLY A 99 -10.24 -14.59 15.15
N VAL A 100 -11.11 -14.01 15.98
CA VAL A 100 -11.40 -12.57 15.97
C VAL A 100 -10.16 -11.74 16.31
N PHE A 101 -9.41 -12.15 17.34
CA PHE A 101 -8.16 -11.50 17.72
C PHE A 101 -7.11 -11.56 16.62
N LEU A 102 -6.93 -12.72 15.98
CA LEU A 102 -6.02 -12.88 14.84
C LEU A 102 -6.39 -11.97 13.67
N LEU A 103 -7.69 -11.84 13.37
CA LEU A 103 -8.17 -10.95 12.31
C LEU A 103 -7.83 -9.48 12.64
N PHE A 104 -8.16 -9.02 13.85
CA PHE A 104 -7.86 -7.65 14.26
C PHE A 104 -6.35 -7.37 14.32
N ALA A 105 -5.56 -8.32 14.82
CA ALA A 105 -4.11 -8.20 14.83
C ALA A 105 -3.56 -8.11 13.40
N THR A 106 -4.02 -8.96 12.49
CA THR A 106 -3.58 -8.96 11.09
C THR A 106 -3.91 -7.63 10.41
N VAL A 107 -5.14 -7.14 10.56
CA VAL A 107 -5.57 -5.86 9.98
C VAL A 107 -4.82 -4.69 10.62
N GLY A 108 -4.60 -4.71 11.94
CA GLY A 108 -3.87 -3.67 12.66
C GLY A 108 -2.40 -3.60 12.26
N THR A 109 -1.71 -4.74 12.23
CA THR A 109 -0.32 -4.82 11.76
C THR A 109 -0.20 -4.40 10.29
N TRP A 110 -1.14 -4.83 9.44
CA TRP A 110 -1.17 -4.44 8.05
C TRP A 110 -1.37 -2.91 7.88
N ALA A 111 -2.30 -2.32 8.62
CA ALA A 111 -2.55 -0.88 8.58
C ALA A 111 -1.35 -0.07 9.08
N TRP A 112 -0.59 -0.60 10.03
CA TRP A 112 0.63 0.02 10.54
C TRP A 112 1.79 -0.03 9.55
N LEU A 113 1.87 -1.10 8.75
CA LEU A 113 2.91 -1.27 7.72
C LEU A 113 2.62 -0.51 6.42
N MET A 114 1.37 -0.13 6.17
CA MET A 114 1.01 0.54 4.92
C MET A 114 1.61 1.96 4.85
N PRO A 115 2.37 2.28 3.79
CA PRO A 115 2.82 3.65 3.57
C PRO A 115 1.62 4.58 3.45
N ASN A 116 1.80 5.80 3.96
CA ASN A 116 0.87 6.90 3.79
C ASN A 116 0.47 7.03 2.29
N PRO A 117 -0.80 7.30 1.95
CA PRO A 117 -1.23 7.49 0.55
C PRO A 117 -0.39 8.52 -0.23
N ALA A 118 0.15 9.57 0.42
CA ALA A 118 1.03 10.54 -0.23
C ALA A 118 2.38 9.88 -0.63
N ARG A 119 2.96 9.08 0.27
CA ARG A 119 4.19 8.32 0.03
C ARG A 119 4.02 7.24 -1.03
N PHE A 120 2.85 6.60 -1.08
CA PHE A 120 2.53 5.67 -2.15
C PHE A 120 2.45 6.38 -3.50
N ASN A 121 1.89 7.61 -3.56
CA ASN A 121 1.84 8.40 -4.79
C ASN A 121 3.26 8.74 -5.29
N VAL A 122 4.15 9.19 -4.40
CA VAL A 122 5.57 9.40 -4.73
C VAL A 122 6.21 8.12 -5.28
N MET A 123 5.99 6.98 -4.62
CA MET A 123 6.53 5.68 -5.07
C MET A 123 6.03 5.28 -6.46
N VAL A 124 4.73 5.43 -6.73
CA VAL A 124 4.13 5.14 -8.03
C VAL A 124 4.66 6.07 -9.11
N ARG A 125 4.74 7.38 -8.84
CA ARG A 125 5.30 8.36 -9.79
C ARG A 125 6.78 8.09 -10.08
N ASN A 126 7.58 7.73 -9.08
CA ASN A 126 8.97 7.33 -9.29
C ASN A 126 9.10 6.03 -10.11
N THR A 127 8.10 5.14 -10.05
CA THR A 127 8.10 3.84 -10.74
C THR A 127 7.59 3.91 -12.19
N PHE A 128 6.47 4.60 -12.40
CA PHE A 128 5.78 4.68 -13.69
C PHE A 128 6.15 5.94 -14.48
N GLY A 129 6.74 6.91 -13.81
CA GLY A 129 7.18 8.17 -14.35
C GLY A 129 6.22 9.32 -14.09
N TYR A 130 6.78 10.52 -14.11
CA TYR A 130 6.06 11.78 -13.99
C TYR A 130 6.62 12.80 -14.98
N THR A 131 5.80 13.77 -15.37
CA THR A 131 6.25 14.87 -16.22
C THR A 131 7.17 15.77 -15.41
N ALA A 132 8.38 16.00 -15.92
CA ALA A 132 9.39 16.84 -15.30
C ALA A 132 10.04 17.75 -16.35
N THR A 133 10.46 18.92 -15.91
CA THR A 133 11.35 19.80 -16.69
C THR A 133 12.79 19.39 -16.36
N VAL A 134 13.49 18.83 -17.34
CA VAL A 134 14.87 18.38 -17.22
C VAL A 134 15.80 19.49 -17.70
N ALA A 135 16.66 19.97 -16.81
CA ALA A 135 17.79 20.83 -17.13
C ALA A 135 19.02 19.98 -17.42
N GLU A 136 19.60 20.09 -18.61
CA GLU A 136 20.84 19.42 -19.01
C GLU A 136 21.95 20.46 -19.22
N VAL A 137 23.10 20.20 -18.61
CA VAL A 137 24.31 21.03 -18.75
C VAL A 137 25.51 20.14 -19.02
N ARG A 138 26.35 20.57 -19.95
CA ARG A 138 27.64 19.91 -20.23
C ARG A 138 28.75 20.63 -19.50
N ILE A 139 29.23 20.03 -18.40
CA ILE A 139 30.32 20.55 -17.57
C ILE A 139 31.20 19.40 -17.11
N VAL A 140 32.48 19.70 -16.86
CA VAL A 140 33.45 18.73 -16.36
C VAL A 140 32.94 18.09 -15.08
N GLN A 141 33.01 16.77 -14.98
CA GLN A 141 32.47 15.98 -13.85
C GLN A 141 32.82 16.54 -12.46
N ARG A 142 34.05 17.05 -12.28
CA ARG A 142 34.51 17.62 -10.99
C ARG A 142 33.75 18.86 -10.54
N GLN A 143 33.03 19.53 -11.45
CA GLN A 143 32.24 20.73 -11.17
C GLN A 143 30.76 20.43 -10.92
N HIS A 144 30.34 19.16 -11.01
CA HIS A 144 28.92 18.78 -10.87
C HIS A 144 28.37 19.15 -9.49
N GLU A 145 29.08 18.79 -8.43
CA GLU A 145 28.65 19.08 -7.05
C GLU A 145 28.58 20.59 -6.78
N GLU A 146 29.58 21.36 -7.22
CA GLU A 146 29.59 22.81 -7.03
C GLU A 146 28.43 23.48 -7.78
N LEU A 147 28.16 23.03 -9.01
CA LEU A 147 27.01 23.54 -9.77
C LEU A 147 25.68 23.18 -9.09
N LEU A 148 25.55 21.95 -8.59
CA LEU A 148 24.36 21.49 -7.88
C LEU A 148 24.11 22.30 -6.60
N LEU A 149 25.15 22.61 -5.83
CA LEU A 149 25.04 23.48 -4.66
C LEU A 149 24.59 24.90 -5.02
N ARG A 150 25.09 25.45 -6.14
CA ARG A 150 24.63 26.75 -6.66
C ARG A 150 23.18 26.72 -7.13
N TRP A 151 22.74 25.58 -7.69
CA TRP A 151 21.37 25.39 -8.17
C TRP A 151 20.37 25.00 -7.07
N ALA A 152 20.83 24.52 -5.92
CA ALA A 152 20.02 24.12 -4.77
C ALA A 152 18.85 25.08 -4.44
N PRO A 153 19.04 26.42 -4.32
CA PRO A 153 17.94 27.33 -3.99
C PRO A 153 16.82 27.37 -5.03
N VAL A 154 17.12 27.06 -6.29
CA VAL A 154 16.12 26.95 -7.37
C VAL A 154 15.49 25.56 -7.33
N ILE A 155 16.30 24.50 -7.24
CA ILE A 155 15.86 23.10 -7.24
C ILE A 155 14.87 22.83 -6.09
N VAL A 156 15.19 23.27 -4.86
CA VAL A 156 14.34 23.05 -3.68
C VAL A 156 12.94 23.65 -3.85
N ARG A 157 12.83 24.78 -4.55
CA ARG A 157 11.53 25.45 -4.82
C ARG A 157 10.69 24.71 -5.86
N THR A 158 11.29 23.82 -6.64
CA THR A 158 10.58 23.02 -7.65
C THR A 158 10.07 21.68 -7.14
N GLY A 159 10.33 21.35 -5.88
CA GLY A 159 9.75 20.19 -5.21
C GLY A 159 8.23 20.20 -5.32
N HIS A 160 7.65 19.09 -5.78
CA HIS A 160 6.20 19.00 -5.96
C HIS A 160 5.57 18.34 -4.74
N TYR A 161 4.83 19.14 -3.97
CA TYR A 161 4.11 18.69 -2.78
C TYR A 161 2.85 17.92 -3.18
N ILE A 162 2.76 16.67 -2.73
CA ILE A 162 1.57 15.84 -2.90
C ILE A 162 0.81 15.86 -1.59
N ALA A 163 -0.28 16.62 -1.54
CA ALA A 163 -1.17 16.70 -0.38
C ALA A 163 -2.49 15.98 -0.67
N ILE A 164 -2.80 14.93 0.10
CA ILE A 164 -4.03 14.16 -0.02
C ILE A 164 -4.90 14.42 1.22
N PRO A 165 -6.14 14.90 1.07
CA PRO A 165 -7.01 15.17 2.20
C PRO A 165 -7.42 13.87 2.92
N ARG A 166 -7.31 13.88 4.25
CA ARG A 166 -7.84 12.84 5.13
C ARG A 166 -9.26 13.21 5.55
N TYR A 167 -10.23 12.39 5.17
CA TYR A 167 -11.63 12.60 5.53
C TYR A 167 -12.00 11.82 6.80
N SER A 168 -12.80 12.42 7.67
CA SER A 168 -13.43 11.71 8.79
C SER A 168 -14.37 10.62 8.27
N ARG A 169 -14.37 9.47 8.95
CA ARG A 169 -15.35 8.40 8.72
C ARG A 169 -16.57 8.67 9.59
N GLY A 170 -17.60 9.30 9.02
CA GLY A 170 -18.86 9.61 9.68
C GLY A 170 -19.92 10.13 8.70
N PRO A 171 -21.19 10.29 9.12
CA PRO A 171 -22.29 10.77 8.26
C PRO A 171 -22.07 12.19 7.73
N MET A 172 -21.20 12.98 8.37
CA MET A 172 -20.64 14.21 7.85
C MET A 172 -19.16 13.97 7.56
N ALA A 173 -18.82 13.73 6.29
CA ALA A 173 -17.43 13.67 5.86
C ALA A 173 -16.86 15.09 5.84
N TYR A 174 -16.01 15.40 6.82
CA TYR A 174 -15.20 16.63 6.84
C TYR A 174 -13.70 16.30 6.80
N ILE A 175 -12.88 17.23 6.32
CA ILE A 175 -11.42 17.08 6.25
C ILE A 175 -10.86 17.15 7.68
N THR A 176 -10.21 16.08 8.10
CA THR A 176 -9.56 15.92 9.43
C THR A 176 -8.09 16.27 9.42
N GLY A 177 -7.47 16.36 8.24
CA GLY A 177 -6.08 16.70 8.05
C GLY A 177 -5.61 16.39 6.63
N TYR A 178 -4.30 16.49 6.40
CA TYR A 178 -3.70 16.14 5.12
C TYR A 178 -2.57 15.14 5.33
N ASP A 179 -2.46 14.22 4.40
CA ASP A 179 -1.29 13.40 4.17
C ASP A 179 -0.41 14.12 3.15
N ALA A 180 0.81 14.48 3.53
CA ALA A 180 1.73 15.24 2.68
C ALA A 180 3.04 14.47 2.50
N ASP A 181 3.54 14.45 1.27
CA ASP A 181 4.88 13.97 0.93
C ASP A 181 5.41 14.80 -0.25
N VAL A 182 6.74 14.85 -0.40
CA VAL A 182 7.40 15.66 -1.43
C VAL A 182 7.95 14.75 -2.51
N LEU A 183 7.64 15.05 -3.77
CA LEU A 183 8.36 14.47 -4.89
C LEU A 183 9.65 15.28 -5.11
N PRO A 184 10.82 14.74 -4.74
CA PRO A 184 12.08 15.49 -4.85
C PRO A 184 12.47 15.67 -6.32
N ALA A 185 13.28 16.68 -6.59
CA ALA A 185 14.00 16.73 -7.85
C ALA A 185 14.95 15.52 -7.96
N GLN A 186 15.17 15.04 -9.17
CA GLN A 186 16.07 13.91 -9.43
C GLN A 186 17.30 14.44 -10.16
N VAL A 187 18.47 13.96 -9.79
CA VAL A 187 19.75 14.35 -10.38
C VAL A 187 20.37 13.13 -11.04
N ARG A 188 20.92 13.32 -12.23
CA ARG A 188 21.65 12.30 -12.96
C ARG A 188 22.96 12.87 -13.46
N GLN A 189 24.05 12.22 -13.07
CA GLN A 189 25.40 12.57 -13.47
C GLN A 189 25.91 11.49 -14.43
N GLN A 190 26.21 11.87 -15.68
CA GLN A 190 26.68 10.95 -16.71
C GLN A 190 27.89 11.54 -17.44
N GLY A 191 29.10 11.20 -16.97
CA GLY A 191 30.35 11.75 -17.50
C GLY A 191 30.39 13.27 -17.33
N ASP A 192 30.55 14.02 -18.42
CA ASP A 192 30.52 15.48 -18.42
C ASP A 192 29.11 16.07 -18.60
N VAL A 193 28.07 15.27 -18.43
CA VAL A 193 26.67 15.72 -18.53
C VAL A 193 26.01 15.65 -17.16
N LEU A 194 25.49 16.78 -16.70
CA LEU A 194 24.64 16.88 -15.53
C LEU A 194 23.19 17.10 -15.98
N GLN A 195 22.29 16.23 -15.54
CA GLN A 195 20.85 16.34 -15.77
C GLN A 195 20.12 16.50 -14.44
N VAL A 196 19.20 17.45 -14.35
CA VAL A 196 18.36 17.67 -13.16
C VAL A 196 16.88 17.70 -13.59
N ALA A 197 16.11 16.71 -13.16
CA ALA A 197 14.68 16.59 -13.42
C ALA A 197 13.88 17.24 -12.28
N MET A 198 13.19 18.33 -12.61
CA MET A 198 12.34 19.08 -11.68
C MET A 198 10.87 18.74 -11.93
N PRO A 199 10.12 18.21 -10.94
CA PRO A 199 8.73 17.76 -11.12
C PRO A 199 7.72 18.91 -11.36
N SER A 200 8.13 20.17 -11.22
CA SER A 200 7.24 21.32 -11.40
C SER A 200 6.99 21.66 -12.88
N ALA A 201 5.74 22.04 -13.18
CA ALA A 201 5.32 22.59 -14.48
C ALA A 201 5.63 24.10 -14.63
N ALA A 202 6.64 24.60 -13.91
CA ALA A 202 7.09 25.97 -14.09
C ALA A 202 7.61 26.20 -15.51
N ASP A 203 7.43 27.41 -16.02
CA ASP A 203 7.85 27.79 -17.37
C ASP A 203 9.35 27.49 -17.55
N PRO A 204 9.74 26.64 -18.53
CA PRO A 204 11.13 26.27 -18.75
C PRO A 204 12.02 27.48 -19.06
N ALA A 205 11.48 28.57 -19.60
CA ALA A 205 12.24 29.79 -19.85
C ALA A 205 12.61 30.51 -18.54
N VAL A 206 11.65 30.65 -17.62
CA VAL A 206 11.87 31.26 -16.31
C VAL A 206 12.83 30.42 -15.47
N LEU A 207 12.66 29.09 -15.48
CA LEU A 207 13.57 28.18 -14.79
C LEU A 207 14.99 28.27 -15.35
N ARG A 208 15.16 28.34 -16.68
CA ARG A 208 16.48 28.49 -17.31
C ARG A 208 17.18 29.76 -16.82
N GLN A 209 16.46 30.88 -16.80
CA GLN A 209 16.99 32.16 -16.36
C GLN A 209 17.43 32.10 -14.88
N GLN A 210 16.61 31.49 -14.02
CA GLN A 210 16.92 31.33 -12.59
C GLN A 210 18.15 30.44 -12.35
N LEU A 211 18.26 29.32 -13.08
CA LEU A 211 19.42 28.42 -12.98
C LEU A 211 20.70 29.09 -13.51
N ALA A 212 20.61 29.84 -14.61
CA ALA A 212 21.72 30.63 -15.16
C ALA A 212 22.19 31.68 -14.16
N GLN A 213 21.26 32.45 -13.58
CA GLN A 213 21.56 33.47 -12.58
C GLN A 213 22.21 32.87 -11.32
N ALA A 214 21.73 31.72 -10.85
CA ALA A 214 22.25 31.07 -9.66
C ALA A 214 23.67 30.49 -9.85
N SER A 215 23.98 30.02 -11.07
CA SER A 215 25.27 29.40 -11.37
C SER A 215 26.32 30.31 -11.97
N GLY A 216 25.91 31.42 -12.57
CA GLY A 216 26.75 32.27 -13.42
C GLY A 216 27.01 31.69 -14.82
N LEU A 217 26.30 30.61 -15.20
CA LEU A 217 26.40 30.02 -16.54
C LEU A 217 25.57 30.81 -17.55
N PRO A 218 25.99 30.85 -18.83
CA PRO A 218 25.16 31.41 -19.89
C PRO A 218 23.90 30.55 -20.08
N GLU A 219 22.75 31.18 -20.30
CA GLU A 219 21.48 30.48 -20.48
C GLU A 219 21.54 29.43 -21.61
N GLN A 220 22.32 29.67 -22.66
CA GLN A 220 22.48 28.76 -23.80
C GLN A 220 23.22 27.46 -23.43
N ALA A 221 23.99 27.45 -22.33
CA ALA A 221 24.62 26.24 -21.82
C ALA A 221 23.63 25.32 -21.10
N ILE A 222 22.44 25.81 -20.74
CA ILE A 222 21.40 25.08 -20.01
C ILE A 222 20.29 24.69 -20.99
N GLN A 223 20.33 23.44 -21.43
CA GLN A 223 19.28 22.87 -22.26
C GLN A 223 18.10 22.48 -21.37
N MET A 224 16.90 22.94 -21.72
CA MET A 224 15.68 22.60 -20.97
C MET A 224 14.78 21.74 -21.84
N GLN A 225 14.36 20.60 -21.33
CA GLN A 225 13.48 19.68 -22.02
C GLN A 225 12.38 19.20 -21.07
N GLN A 226 11.12 19.33 -21.48
CA GLN A 226 10.02 18.72 -20.74
C GLN A 226 9.85 17.28 -21.22
N ARG A 227 9.97 16.32 -20.30
CA ARG A 227 9.80 14.89 -20.60
C ARG A 227 9.22 14.14 -19.42
N THR A 228 8.68 12.95 -19.69
CA THR A 228 8.34 12.00 -18.63
C THR A 228 9.64 11.35 -18.12
N VAL A 229 9.91 11.47 -16.83
CA VAL A 229 11.07 10.85 -16.17
C VAL A 229 10.56 9.75 -15.25
N ALA A 230 11.13 8.55 -15.37
CA ALA A 230 10.83 7.41 -14.50
C ALA A 230 12.12 6.93 -13.82
N PRO A 231 12.48 7.50 -12.65
CA PRO A 231 13.77 7.24 -11.98
C PRO A 231 14.07 5.75 -11.74
N TRP A 232 13.05 4.93 -11.48
CA TRP A 232 13.24 3.48 -11.27
C TRP A 232 13.48 2.68 -12.55
N ARG A 233 13.18 3.25 -13.72
CA ARG A 233 13.36 2.59 -15.03
C ARG A 233 14.56 3.12 -15.79
N GLU A 234 15.05 4.29 -15.41
CA GLU A 234 16.18 4.98 -16.04
C GLU A 234 17.38 4.95 -15.09
N ASP A 235 18.50 4.39 -15.54
CA ASP A 235 19.69 4.26 -14.69
C ASP A 235 20.34 5.62 -14.38
N GLY A 236 20.80 5.79 -13.13
CA GLY A 236 21.63 6.91 -12.69
C GLY A 236 20.87 8.13 -12.20
N TRP A 237 19.55 8.05 -12.01
CA TRP A 237 18.79 9.06 -11.27
C TRP A 237 18.89 8.84 -9.77
N GLU A 238 19.29 9.88 -9.06
CA GLU A 238 19.33 9.92 -7.60
C GLU A 238 18.44 11.07 -7.09
N PRO A 239 17.69 10.85 -6.00
CA PRO A 239 16.90 11.92 -5.41
C PRO A 239 17.83 12.99 -4.87
N TRP A 240 17.57 14.24 -5.23
CA TRP A 240 18.23 15.37 -4.59
C TRP A 240 17.86 15.37 -3.10
N PRO A 241 18.82 15.53 -2.17
CA PRO A 241 18.50 15.69 -0.77
C PRO A 241 17.62 16.93 -0.61
N VAL A 242 16.32 16.70 -0.43
CA VAL A 242 15.47 17.68 0.22
C VAL A 242 15.92 17.64 1.68
N GLU A 243 16.25 18.80 2.22
CA GLU A 243 16.65 18.95 3.61
C GLU A 243 15.42 18.65 4.49
N ASP A 244 15.08 17.36 4.62
CA ASP A 244 14.11 16.86 5.56
C ASP A 244 14.76 16.97 6.95
N ASP A 245 14.34 17.97 7.69
CA ASP A 245 14.22 17.97 9.14
C ASP A 245 15.22 17.05 9.88
N ALA A 246 16.43 17.57 10.04
CA ALA A 246 17.15 17.38 11.28
C ALA A 246 16.35 18.00 12.45
N ALA A 247 15.18 17.44 12.82
CA ALA A 247 14.51 17.59 14.12
C ALA A 247 13.09 16.98 14.13
N ALA A 248 12.99 15.68 14.38
CA ALA A 248 11.86 15.12 15.13
C ALA A 248 12.29 13.79 15.77
N HIS A 249 13.14 13.91 16.79
CA HIS A 249 13.24 12.92 17.85
C HIS A 249 12.00 12.98 18.74
#